data_AF-A0A2I0JXM9-F1
#
_entry.id   AF-A0A2I0JXM9-F1
#
_cell.length_a   1.000
_cell.length_b   1.000
_cell.length_c   1.000
_cell.angle_alpha   90.00
_cell.angle_beta   90.00
_cell.angle_gamma   90.00
#
_symmetry.space_group_name_H-M   'P 1'
#
loop_
_entity.id
_entity.type
_entity.pdbx_description
1 polymer ?
#
loop_
_entity_poly.entity_id
_entity_poly.type
_entity_poly.pdbx_seq_one_letter_code
_entity_poly.pdbx_strand_id
1 'polypeptide(L)'
;MAHRTRLDPQQPQRRLMRTQTAGNLGETAFDSEVVPSSLVEIAPILRVANEVENSNPRVAYLCRFYAFEKAHRLDPTSSGRGVRQFKTALLQRLERENDPTLKGRVKKSDAREMQSFYQHYYKKYIQALHNAADKADRAQLTKAYQTANVLFEVLKAVNMTHVAD
;
A
#
# COMPACT_ATOMS: atom_id res chain seq x y z
N MET A 1 75.18 -18.54 -0.53
CA MET A 1 73.83 -18.38 -1.10
C MET A 1 72.85 -19.18 -0.25
N ALA A 2 71.90 -18.51 0.39
CA ALA A 2 70.59 -19.07 0.79
C ALA A 2 69.73 -17.92 1.34
N HIS A 3 68.94 -17.29 0.47
CA HIS A 3 67.94 -16.30 0.87
C HIS A 3 66.62 -17.00 1.23
N ARG A 4 66.03 -16.51 2.32
CA ARG A 4 64.67 -16.77 2.81
C ARG A 4 63.63 -16.40 1.76
N THR A 5 62.55 -17.18 1.65
CA THR A 5 61.21 -16.61 1.42
C THR A 5 60.14 -17.44 2.12
N ARG A 6 59.29 -16.72 2.86
CA ARG A 6 58.23 -17.20 3.74
C ARG A 6 57.00 -17.63 2.91
N LEU A 7 56.27 -18.63 3.41
CA LEU A 7 54.94 -19.01 2.92
C LEU A 7 53.90 -18.08 3.56
N ASP A 8 53.16 -17.34 2.74
CA ASP A 8 51.97 -16.60 3.16
C ASP A 8 50.73 -17.51 3.11
N PRO A 9 49.82 -17.46 4.11
CA PRO A 9 48.57 -18.20 4.07
C PRO A 9 47.53 -17.47 3.22
N GLN A 10 46.98 -18.23 2.27
CA GLN A 10 45.92 -17.84 1.34
C GLN A 10 44.64 -17.44 2.11
N GLN A 11 44.29 -16.15 2.07
CA GLN A 11 43.04 -15.65 2.66
C GLN A 11 41.83 -16.25 1.92
N PRO A 12 40.80 -16.75 2.63
CA PRO A 12 39.59 -17.23 2.00
C PRO A 12 38.82 -16.03 1.42
N GLN A 13 38.62 -16.03 0.09
CA GLN A 13 37.71 -15.11 -0.59
C GLN A 13 36.34 -15.20 0.07
N ARG A 14 35.95 -14.16 0.81
CA ARG A 14 34.59 -13.97 1.29
C ARG A 14 33.69 -13.86 0.07
N ARG A 15 33.06 -14.98 -0.30
CA ARG A 15 31.90 -15.00 -1.21
C ARG A 15 30.89 -14.04 -0.61
N LEU A 16 30.73 -12.87 -1.24
CA LEU A 16 29.59 -12.00 -0.99
C LEU A 16 28.35 -12.84 -1.31
N MET A 17 27.69 -13.37 -0.26
CA MET A 17 26.36 -13.92 -0.42
C MET A 17 25.50 -12.77 -0.89
N ARG A 18 25.13 -12.83 -2.18
CA ARG A 18 24.11 -11.98 -2.75
C ARG A 18 22.85 -12.22 -1.92
N THR A 19 22.46 -11.24 -1.10
CA THR A 19 21.25 -11.31 -0.30
C THR A 19 20.07 -11.49 -1.24
N GLN A 20 19.55 -12.72 -1.30
CA GLN A 20 18.31 -13.02 -1.99
C GLN A 20 17.17 -12.42 -1.17
N THR A 21 16.86 -11.15 -1.41
CA THR A 21 15.75 -10.46 -0.73
C THR A 21 14.47 -10.46 -1.56
N ALA A 22 14.30 -11.44 -2.44
CA ALA A 22 13.12 -11.55 -3.30
C ALA A 22 12.13 -12.64 -2.86
N GLY A 23 12.48 -13.47 -1.87
CA GLY A 23 11.78 -14.73 -1.64
C GLY A 23 10.64 -14.73 -0.61
N ASN A 24 10.58 -13.79 0.34
CA ASN A 24 9.69 -13.97 1.51
C ASN A 24 9.13 -12.68 2.14
N LEU A 25 9.14 -11.55 1.43
CA LEU A 25 8.51 -10.28 1.87
C LEU A 25 7.02 -10.19 1.47
N GLY A 26 6.41 -11.32 1.10
CA GLY A 26 5.01 -11.38 0.70
C GLY A 26 4.13 -11.39 1.93
N GLU A 27 3.16 -10.46 1.97
CA GLU A 27 2.10 -10.29 2.98
C GLU A 27 2.42 -9.35 4.14
N THR A 28 3.46 -9.57 4.94
CA THR A 28 3.72 -8.75 6.16
C THR A 28 4.30 -7.36 5.89
N ALA A 29 4.89 -7.11 4.72
CA ALA A 29 5.51 -5.83 4.37
C ALA A 29 4.51 -4.69 4.07
N PHE A 30 3.21 -4.96 4.12
CA PHE A 30 2.16 -3.98 3.84
C PHE A 30 1.19 -3.81 5.01
N ASP A 31 1.41 -4.53 6.11
CA ASP A 31 0.95 -4.05 7.39
C ASP A 31 1.74 -2.78 7.70
N SER A 32 1.04 -1.75 8.17
CA SER A 32 1.46 -0.35 8.29
C SER A 32 2.86 -0.08 8.89
N GLU A 33 3.49 -1.10 9.47
CA GLU A 33 4.81 -1.07 10.09
C GLU A 33 5.99 -1.02 9.10
N VAL A 34 5.77 -1.14 7.77
CA VAL A 34 6.87 -1.14 6.77
C VAL A 34 6.69 -0.08 5.67
N VAL A 35 6.13 1.08 5.99
CA VAL A 35 6.15 2.25 5.08
C VAL A 35 7.44 3.05 5.32
N PRO A 36 8.28 3.30 4.30
CA PRO A 36 9.47 4.16 4.45
C PRO A 36 9.12 5.53 5.03
N SER A 37 9.99 6.08 5.88
CA SER A 37 9.72 7.36 6.58
C SER A 37 9.45 8.52 5.63
N SER A 38 10.10 8.54 4.46
CA SER A 38 9.88 9.53 3.39
C SER A 38 8.53 9.38 2.68
N LEU A 39 7.77 8.32 2.96
CA LEU A 39 6.48 8.01 2.36
C LEU A 39 5.35 7.90 3.40
N VAL A 40 5.54 8.41 4.62
CA VAL A 40 4.55 8.28 5.73
C VAL A 40 3.13 8.72 5.35
N GLU A 41 3.00 9.67 4.42
CA GLU A 41 1.72 10.15 3.89
C GLU A 41 0.84 9.08 3.20
N ILE A 42 1.42 7.97 2.75
CA ILE A 42 0.65 6.87 2.12
C ILE A 42 0.16 5.83 3.15
N ALA A 43 0.69 5.84 4.37
CA ALA A 43 0.36 4.85 5.39
C ALA A 43 -1.14 4.81 5.76
N PRO A 44 -1.86 5.95 5.87
CA PRO A 44 -3.32 5.91 6.06
C PRO A 44 -4.06 5.21 4.92
N ILE A 45 -3.58 5.34 3.68
CA ILE A 45 -4.22 4.73 2.51
C ILE A 45 -4.08 3.21 2.56
N LEU A 46 -2.90 2.70 2.90
CA LEU A 46 -2.65 1.27 3.03
C LEU A 46 -3.42 0.65 4.21
N ARG A 47 -3.54 1.39 5.33
CA ARG A 47 -4.41 0.99 6.44
C ARG A 47 -5.84 0.79 5.99
N VAL A 48 -6.41 1.77 5.29
CA VAL A 48 -7.78 1.67 4.76
C VAL A 48 -7.89 0.50 3.78
N ALA A 49 -6.90 0.28 2.91
CA ALA A 49 -6.90 -0.86 1.99
C ALA A 49 -7.02 -2.19 2.74
N ASN A 50 -6.23 -2.39 3.81
CA ASN A 50 -6.29 -3.62 4.61
C ASN A 50 -7.62 -3.73 5.38
N GLU A 51 -8.16 -2.63 5.92
CA GLU A 51 -9.45 -2.64 6.62
C GLU A 51 -10.62 -3.06 5.73
N VAL A 52 -10.62 -2.66 4.46
CA VAL A 52 -11.74 -2.92 3.54
C VAL A 52 -11.58 -4.19 2.72
N GLU A 53 -10.38 -4.78 2.67
CA GLU A 53 -10.03 -5.94 1.82
C GLU A 53 -11.03 -7.08 1.93
N ASN A 54 -11.37 -7.50 3.15
CA ASN A 54 -12.30 -8.61 3.38
C ASN A 54 -13.74 -8.29 2.93
N SER A 55 -14.13 -7.01 2.92
CA SER A 55 -15.48 -6.56 2.59
C SER A 55 -15.66 -6.19 1.12
N ASN A 56 -14.62 -5.63 0.50
CA ASN A 56 -14.58 -5.27 -0.91
C ASN A 56 -13.13 -5.31 -1.42
N PRO A 57 -12.68 -6.47 -1.93
CA PRO A 57 -11.31 -6.65 -2.43
C PRO A 57 -10.95 -5.69 -3.56
N ARG A 58 -11.90 -5.31 -4.43
CA ARG A 58 -11.62 -4.38 -5.53
C ARG A 58 -11.34 -2.96 -5.02
N VAL A 59 -12.08 -2.49 -4.01
CA VAL A 59 -11.80 -1.19 -3.38
C VAL A 59 -10.44 -1.19 -2.67
N ALA A 60 -10.06 -2.28 -2.01
CA ALA A 60 -8.73 -2.42 -1.41
C ALA A 60 -7.61 -2.32 -2.46
N TYR A 61 -7.77 -3.03 -3.58
CA TYR A 61 -6.87 -2.94 -4.72
C TYR A 61 -6.71 -1.49 -5.23
N LEU A 62 -7.83 -0.78 -5.42
CA LEU A 62 -7.81 0.61 -5.89
C LEU A 62 -7.12 1.56 -4.89
N CYS A 63 -7.30 1.33 -3.58
CA CYS A 63 -6.58 2.09 -2.55
C CYS A 63 -5.06 1.84 -2.63
N ARG A 64 -4.63 0.58 -2.81
CA ARG A 64 -3.20 0.25 -2.98
C ARG A 64 -2.62 0.85 -4.25
N PHE A 65 -3.38 0.83 -5.35
CA PHE A 65 -2.97 1.43 -6.61
C PHE A 65 -2.76 2.95 -6.45
N TYR A 66 -3.72 3.64 -5.83
CA TYR A 66 -3.60 5.06 -5.52
C TYR A 66 -2.40 5.35 -4.59
N ALA A 67 -2.16 4.50 -3.58
CA ALA A 67 -0.99 4.61 -2.70
C ALA A 67 0.32 4.49 -3.48
N PHE A 68 0.41 3.57 -4.46
CA PHE A 68 1.56 3.42 -5.33
C PHE A 68 1.82 4.67 -6.18
N GLU A 69 0.78 5.21 -6.82
CA GLU A 69 0.90 6.46 -7.60
C GLU A 69 1.31 7.64 -6.72
N LYS A 70 0.74 7.75 -5.51
CA LYS A 70 1.12 8.80 -4.55
C LYS A 70 2.57 8.63 -4.10
N ALA A 71 3.02 7.42 -3.83
CA ALA A 71 4.42 7.14 -3.53
C ALA A 71 5.34 7.50 -4.70
N HIS A 72 4.92 7.24 -5.94
CA HIS A 72 5.67 7.65 -7.13
C HIS A 72 5.81 9.16 -7.23
N ARG A 73 4.73 9.92 -6.97
CA ARG A 73 4.77 11.40 -6.92
C ARG A 73 5.67 11.95 -5.82
N LEU A 74 5.66 11.33 -4.63
CA LEU A 74 6.47 11.77 -3.49
C LEU A 74 7.98 11.53 -3.66
N ASP A 75 8.37 10.46 -4.35
CA ASP A 75 9.78 10.18 -4.66
C ASP A 75 9.94 9.55 -6.06
N PRO A 76 9.86 10.33 -7.14
CA PRO A 76 9.90 9.80 -8.50
C PRO A 76 11.17 8.98 -8.79
N THR A 77 12.30 9.38 -8.19
CA THR A 77 13.61 8.74 -8.36
C THR A 77 13.81 7.47 -7.54
N SER A 78 12.92 7.21 -6.57
CA SER A 78 13.05 6.12 -5.59
C SER A 78 14.38 6.14 -4.83
N SER A 79 14.87 7.34 -4.50
CA SER A 79 16.17 7.56 -3.85
C SER A 79 16.10 7.50 -2.32
N GLY A 80 14.92 7.65 -1.73
CA GLY A 80 14.71 7.49 -0.30
C GLY A 80 15.06 6.09 0.19
N ARG A 81 15.56 6.00 1.43
CA ARG A 81 15.93 4.72 2.04
C ARG A 81 14.74 3.75 2.02
N GLY A 82 14.92 2.60 1.40
CA GLY A 82 13.88 1.55 1.33
C GLY A 82 12.75 1.82 0.33
N VAL A 83 12.71 2.99 -0.32
CA VAL A 83 11.59 3.38 -1.20
C VAL A 83 11.50 2.47 -2.42
N ARG A 84 12.63 2.16 -3.07
CA ARG A 84 12.64 1.28 -4.23
C ARG A 84 12.11 -0.11 -3.88
N GLN A 85 12.59 -0.70 -2.78
CA GLN A 85 12.14 -2.01 -2.32
C GLN A 85 10.65 -2.00 -2.03
N PHE A 86 10.19 -0.98 -1.31
CA PHE A 86 8.78 -0.79 -0.98
C PHE A 86 7.90 -0.70 -2.24
N LYS A 87 8.26 0.17 -3.20
CA LYS A 87 7.51 0.34 -4.45
C LYS A 87 7.50 -0.94 -5.28
N THR A 88 8.64 -1.61 -5.40
CA THR A 88 8.72 -2.89 -6.13
C THR A 88 7.81 -3.93 -5.49
N ALA A 89 7.83 -4.06 -4.17
CA ALA A 89 6.96 -5.00 -3.48
C ALA A 89 5.47 -4.63 -3.68
N LEU A 90 5.11 -3.35 -3.53
CA LEU A 90 3.74 -2.88 -3.71
C LEU A 90 3.23 -3.13 -5.13
N LEU A 91 4.08 -2.89 -6.14
CA LEU A 91 3.76 -3.19 -7.54
C LEU A 91 3.51 -4.68 -7.78
N GLN A 92 4.38 -5.55 -7.25
CA GLN A 92 4.20 -7.01 -7.36
C GLN A 92 2.90 -7.48 -6.72
N ARG A 93 2.50 -6.86 -5.60
CA ARG A 93 1.20 -7.13 -4.96
C ARG A 93 0.04 -6.69 -5.85
N LEU A 94 0.11 -5.50 -6.43
CA LEU A 94 -0.90 -5.00 -7.38
C LEU A 94 -1.04 -5.94 -8.58
N GLU A 95 0.06 -6.35 -9.20
CA GLU A 95 0.04 -7.29 -10.32
C GLU A 95 -0.67 -8.61 -9.97
N ARG A 96 -0.41 -9.15 -8.78
CA ARG A 96 -1.05 -10.39 -8.29
C ARG A 96 -2.54 -10.23 -8.00
N GLU A 97 -2.94 -9.09 -7.46
CA GLU A 97 -4.32 -8.85 -7.00
C GLU A 97 -5.24 -8.32 -8.10
N ASN A 98 -4.71 -7.77 -9.20
CA ASN A 98 -5.52 -7.08 -10.20
C ASN A 98 -6.61 -7.97 -10.81
N ASP A 99 -6.22 -9.07 -11.45
CA ASP A 99 -7.15 -9.96 -12.14
C ASP A 99 -8.22 -10.60 -11.23
N PRO A 100 -7.87 -11.21 -10.07
CA PRO A 100 -8.88 -11.80 -9.19
C PRO A 100 -9.85 -10.75 -8.64
N THR A 101 -9.36 -9.55 -8.26
CA THR A 101 -10.26 -8.50 -7.75
C THR A 101 -11.12 -7.89 -8.86
N LEU A 102 -10.59 -7.79 -10.09
CA LEU A 102 -11.33 -7.31 -11.25
C LEU A 102 -12.44 -8.29 -11.64
N LYS A 103 -12.15 -9.60 -11.65
CA LYS A 103 -13.15 -10.65 -11.91
C LYS A 103 -14.24 -10.67 -10.83
N GLY A 104 -13.89 -10.40 -9.58
CA GLY A 104 -14.82 -10.29 -8.46
C GLY A 104 -15.57 -8.96 -8.36
N ARG A 105 -15.32 -7.99 -9.26
CA ARG A 105 -15.95 -6.67 -9.22
C ARG A 105 -17.46 -6.78 -9.47
N VAL A 106 -18.24 -6.07 -8.65
CA VAL A 106 -19.72 -6.12 -8.70
C VAL A 106 -20.27 -5.03 -9.63
N LYS A 107 -19.60 -3.88 -9.70
CA LYS A 107 -20.01 -2.75 -10.55
C LYS A 107 -19.36 -2.80 -11.93
N LYS A 108 -19.94 -2.02 -12.85
CA LYS A 108 -19.51 -1.94 -14.26
C LYS A 108 -18.13 -1.33 -14.45
N SER A 109 -17.68 -0.50 -13.52
CA SER A 109 -16.35 0.15 -13.56
C SER A 109 -15.82 0.36 -12.15
N ASP A 110 -14.51 0.59 -12.04
CA ASP A 110 -13.85 0.87 -10.76
C ASP A 110 -14.36 2.15 -10.10
N ALA A 111 -14.62 3.18 -10.92
CA ALA A 111 -15.26 4.41 -10.46
C ALA A 111 -16.60 4.15 -9.77
N ARG A 112 -17.44 3.28 -10.36
CA ARG A 112 -18.74 2.91 -9.79
C ARG A 112 -18.61 2.01 -8.57
N GLU A 113 -17.63 1.11 -8.54
CA GLU A 113 -17.31 0.28 -7.37
C GLU A 113 -16.95 1.19 -6.18
N MET A 114 -16.02 2.11 -6.40
CA MET A 114 -15.55 3.06 -5.41
C MET A 114 -16.66 4.00 -4.93
N GLN A 115 -17.47 4.53 -5.86
CA GLN A 115 -18.61 5.40 -5.55
C GLN A 115 -19.64 4.67 -4.68
N SER A 116 -20.01 3.45 -5.06
CA SER A 116 -20.99 2.65 -4.34
C SER A 116 -20.49 2.31 -2.93
N PHE A 117 -19.22 1.94 -2.79
CA PHE A 117 -18.62 1.64 -1.50
C PHE A 117 -18.55 2.87 -0.60
N TYR A 118 -18.11 4.02 -1.13
CA TYR A 118 -18.05 5.27 -0.39
C TYR A 118 -19.42 5.68 0.16
N GLN A 119 -20.47 5.62 -0.66
CA GLN A 119 -21.84 5.93 -0.23
C GLN A 119 -22.33 4.97 0.87
N HIS A 120 -22.03 3.68 0.74
CA HIS A 120 -22.38 2.70 1.76
C HIS A 120 -21.63 2.96 3.08
N TYR A 121 -20.33 3.21 3.01
CA TYR A 121 -19.49 3.53 4.17
C TYR A 121 -20.00 4.77 4.91
N TYR A 122 -20.32 5.84 4.18
CA TYR A 122 -20.81 7.09 4.76
C TYR A 122 -22.11 6.87 5.54
N LYS A 123 -23.10 6.18 4.96
CA LYS A 123 -24.37 5.86 5.64
C LYS A 123 -24.15 4.98 6.87
N LYS A 124 -23.31 3.94 6.73
CA LYS A 124 -23.11 2.94 7.77
C LYS A 124 -22.34 3.47 8.98
N TYR A 125 -21.29 4.28 8.76
CA TYR A 125 -20.39 4.69 9.83
C TYR A 125 -20.56 6.16 10.18
N ILE A 126 -20.56 7.08 9.21
CA ILE A 126 -20.62 8.51 9.50
C ILE A 126 -22.00 8.91 10.01
N GLN A 127 -23.06 8.56 9.28
CA GLN A 127 -24.42 8.94 9.67
C GLN A 127 -24.88 8.23 10.94
N ALA A 128 -24.54 6.95 11.11
CA ALA A 128 -24.90 6.20 12.32
C ALA A 128 -24.19 6.73 13.57
N LEU A 129 -22.87 6.95 13.51
CA LEU A 129 -22.08 7.44 14.66
C LEU A 129 -22.39 8.90 14.99
N HIS A 130 -22.73 9.73 14.01
CA HIS A 130 -23.16 11.10 14.26
C HIS A 130 -24.44 11.14 15.12
N ASN A 131 -25.34 10.18 14.94
CA ASN A 131 -26.58 10.10 15.70
C ASN A 131 -26.40 9.49 17.11
N ALA A 132 -25.30 8.78 17.38
CA ALA A 132 -25.04 8.09 18.65
C ALA A 132 -24.21 8.91 19.66
N ALA A 133 -23.81 10.13 19.30
CA ALA A 133 -22.78 10.99 19.90
C ALA A 133 -22.55 10.97 21.43
N ASP A 134 -21.96 9.89 21.95
CA ASP A 134 -21.27 9.86 23.25
C ASP A 134 -19.74 10.03 23.09
N LYS A 135 -18.98 10.00 24.20
CA LYS A 135 -17.51 10.16 24.15
C LYS A 135 -16.79 8.99 23.46
N ALA A 136 -17.28 7.76 23.60
CA ALA A 136 -16.68 6.58 22.98
C ALA A 136 -16.89 6.59 21.46
N ASP A 137 -18.07 7.02 21.03
CA ASP A 137 -18.44 7.15 19.62
C ASP A 137 -17.67 8.27 18.92
N ARG A 138 -17.23 9.31 19.64
CA ARG A 138 -16.45 10.41 19.05
C ARG A 138 -15.08 9.98 18.51
N ALA A 139 -14.40 9.03 19.17
CA ALA A 139 -13.14 8.48 18.68
C ALA A 139 -13.36 7.64 17.42
N GLN A 140 -14.41 6.81 17.42
CA GLN A 140 -14.81 6.02 16.25
C GLN A 140 -15.22 6.91 15.08
N LEU A 141 -15.96 7.99 15.35
CA LEU A 141 -16.38 8.96 14.36
C LEU A 141 -15.17 9.67 13.73
N THR A 142 -14.17 10.05 14.54
CA THR A 142 -12.91 10.62 14.04
C THR A 142 -12.19 9.65 13.10
N LYS A 143 -12.07 8.37 13.50
CA LYS A 143 -11.51 7.32 12.65
C LYS A 143 -12.31 7.17 11.35
N ALA A 144 -13.64 7.14 11.44
CA ALA A 144 -14.51 6.99 10.29
C ALA A 144 -14.36 8.15 9.28
N TYR A 145 -14.20 9.39 9.76
CA TYR A 145 -13.90 10.53 8.88
C TYR A 145 -12.53 10.41 8.22
N GLN A 146 -11.51 9.94 8.92
CA GLN A 146 -10.19 9.70 8.34
C GLN A 146 -10.26 8.66 7.20
N THR A 147 -10.98 7.55 7.43
CA THR A 147 -11.22 6.54 6.39
C THR A 147 -12.03 7.13 5.22
N ALA A 148 -13.10 7.88 5.51
CA ALA A 148 -13.92 8.51 4.47
C ALA A 148 -13.10 9.48 3.59
N ASN A 149 -12.21 10.28 4.19
CA ASN A 149 -11.34 11.19 3.44
C ASN A 149 -10.44 10.42 2.46
N VAL A 150 -9.81 9.32 2.90
CA VAL A 150 -9.00 8.46 2.03
C VAL A 150 -9.85 7.88 0.89
N LEU A 151 -11.02 7.31 1.20
CA LEU A 151 -11.91 6.74 0.19
C LEU A 151 -12.34 7.79 -0.84
N PHE A 152 -12.55 9.04 -0.41
CA PHE A 152 -12.90 10.14 -1.29
C PHE A 152 -11.72 10.58 -2.19
N GLU A 153 -10.50 10.66 -1.67
CA GLU A 153 -9.30 10.94 -2.47
C GLU A 153 -9.12 9.90 -3.58
N VAL A 154 -9.27 8.61 -3.24
CA VAL A 154 -9.18 7.50 -4.19
C VAL A 154 -10.30 7.59 -5.23
N LEU A 155 -11.54 7.85 -4.82
CA LEU A 155 -12.67 8.04 -5.74
C LEU A 155 -12.41 9.17 -6.74
N LYS A 156 -11.85 10.29 -6.28
CA LYS A 156 -11.50 11.41 -7.16
C LYS A 156 -10.45 11.00 -8.18
N ALA A 157 -9.41 10.27 -7.76
CA ALA A 157 -8.36 9.79 -8.66
C ALA A 157 -8.91 8.83 -9.73
N VAL A 158 -9.73 7.85 -9.33
CA VAL A 158 -10.34 6.86 -10.26
C VAL A 158 -11.33 7.51 -11.23
N ASN A 159 -12.01 8.58 -10.82
CA ASN A 159 -12.88 9.33 -11.72
C ASN A 159 -12.09 10.16 -12.73
N MET A 160 -10.93 10.71 -12.36
CA MET A 160 -10.10 11.47 -13.29
C MET A 160 -9.51 10.59 -14.40
N THR A 161 -9.17 9.33 -14.10
CA THR A 161 -8.69 8.39 -15.11
C THR A 161 -9.78 7.96 -16.08
N HIS A 162 -11.05 7.82 -15.64
CA HIS A 162 -12.18 7.45 -16.50
C HIS A 162 -12.59 8.55 -17.50
N VAL A 163 -12.22 9.82 -17.28
CA VAL A 163 -12.54 10.92 -18.23
C VAL A 163 -11.51 11.02 -19.36
N ALA A 164 -10.36 10.36 -19.20
CA ALA A 164 -9.27 10.38 -20.19
C ALA A 164 -9.32 9.21 -21.19
N ASP A 165 -10.21 8.23 -20.98
CA ASP A 165 -10.42 7.05 -21.84
C ASP A 165 -11.74 7.14 -22.63
#